data_AF-A0A537PIE1-F1
#
_entry.id   AF-A0A537PIE1-F1
#
_cell.length_a   1.000
_cell.length_b   1.000
_cell.length_c   1.000
_cell.angle_alpha   90.00
_cell.angle_beta   90.00
_cell.angle_gamma   90.00
#
_symmetry.space_group_name_H-M   'P 1'
#
loop_
_entity.id
_entity.type
_entity.pdbx_description
1 polymer ?
#
loop_
_entity_poly.entity_id
_entity_poly.type
_entity_poly.pdbx_seq_one_letter_code
_entity_poly.pdbx_strand_id
1 'polypeptide(L)'
;ARKIMEKLGYGPDKRLAITVSTRNTAGYRDPAVIVMDQLKEIYFDTQLETLDTTQWYPKIMRRDYKVGVNVTETAVDDPDPVFYENYVCSTQRNYTGYCSPEVD
;
A
#
# COMPACT_ATOMS: atom_id res chain seq x y z
N ALA A 1 -14.04 -10.91 1.66
CA ALA A 1 -13.76 -9.59 2.24
C ALA A 1 -14.82 -9.13 3.25
N ARG A 2 -16.08 -8.85 2.85
CA ARG A 2 -17.14 -8.35 3.77
C ARG A 2 -17.29 -9.15 5.07
N LYS A 3 -17.39 -10.49 4.99
CA LYS A 3 -17.48 -11.37 6.17
C LYS A 3 -16.31 -11.23 7.17
N ILE A 4 -15.11 -10.91 6.69
CA ILE A 4 -13.95 -10.68 7.58
C ILE A 4 -14.12 -9.35 8.29
N MET A 5 -14.51 -8.31 7.56
CA MET A 5 -14.76 -6.97 8.11
C MET A 5 -15.89 -6.99 9.14
N GLU A 6 -16.98 -7.71 8.87
CA GLU A 6 -18.07 -7.94 9.83
C GLU A 6 -17.60 -8.63 11.11
N LYS A 7 -16.77 -9.69 10.99
CA LYS A 7 -16.17 -10.36 12.16
C LYS A 7 -15.26 -9.42 12.98
N LEU A 8 -14.62 -8.46 12.32
CA LEU A 8 -13.81 -7.41 12.97
C LEU A 8 -14.65 -6.24 13.50
N GLY A 9 -15.98 -6.28 13.34
CA GLY A 9 -16.90 -5.28 13.85
C GLY A 9 -17.11 -4.07 12.94
N TYR A 10 -16.74 -4.17 11.66
CA TYR A 10 -17.01 -3.17 10.63
C TYR A 10 -18.20 -3.58 9.76
N GLY A 11 -18.96 -2.60 9.30
CA GLY A 11 -20.17 -2.83 8.52
C GLY A 11 -20.61 -1.55 7.81
N PRO A 12 -21.81 -1.54 7.20
CA PRO A 12 -22.32 -0.37 6.49
C PRO A 12 -22.42 0.87 7.39
N ASP A 13 -22.77 0.68 8.67
CA ASP A 13 -22.95 1.76 9.66
C ASP A 13 -21.67 2.14 10.41
N LYS A 14 -20.62 1.30 10.33
CA LYS A 14 -19.33 1.52 10.99
C LYS A 14 -18.21 1.08 10.06
N ARG A 15 -17.78 2.01 9.22
CA ARG A 15 -16.72 1.77 8.25
C ARG A 15 -15.33 2.01 8.86
N LEU A 16 -14.33 1.31 8.36
CA LEU A 16 -12.93 1.52 8.74
C LEU A 16 -12.36 2.74 8.00
N ALA A 17 -12.12 3.82 8.74
CA ALA A 17 -11.46 5.00 8.23
C ALA A 17 -9.98 4.69 7.90
N ILE A 18 -9.55 4.96 6.67
CA ILE A 18 -8.15 4.75 6.26
C ILE A 18 -7.70 5.80 5.25
N THR A 19 -6.46 6.24 5.39
CA THR A 19 -5.81 7.11 4.40
C THR A 19 -5.05 6.25 3.40
N VAL A 20 -5.33 6.46 2.12
CA VAL A 20 -4.59 5.90 0.98
C VAL A 20 -3.64 6.98 0.48
N SER A 21 -2.35 6.79 0.74
CA SER A 21 -1.30 7.71 0.33
C SER A 21 -0.75 7.32 -1.04
N THR A 22 -0.50 8.28 -1.91
CA THR A 22 0.06 8.03 -3.24
C THR A 22 0.84 9.23 -3.79
N ARG A 23 1.64 8.99 -4.81
CA ARG A 23 2.35 10.05 -5.55
C ARG A 23 1.38 10.82 -6.45
N ASN A 24 1.52 12.15 -6.54
CA ASN A 24 0.66 13.03 -7.33
C ASN A 24 1.02 13.02 -8.83
N THR A 25 1.01 11.83 -9.44
CA THR A 25 1.18 11.61 -10.88
C THR A 25 0.06 10.70 -11.37
N ALA A 26 -0.36 10.83 -12.64
CA ALA A 26 -1.50 10.08 -13.16
C ALA A 26 -1.35 8.55 -12.99
N GLY A 27 -0.16 8.01 -13.28
CA GLY A 27 0.13 6.58 -13.14
C GLY A 27 0.02 6.02 -11.71
N TYR A 28 -0.03 6.88 -10.70
CA TYR A 28 -0.17 6.50 -9.28
C TYR A 28 -1.56 6.86 -8.73
N ARG A 29 -2.06 8.05 -9.08
CA ARG A 29 -3.33 8.58 -8.62
C ARG A 29 -4.52 7.80 -9.20
N ASP A 30 -4.48 7.48 -10.48
CA ASP A 30 -5.63 6.88 -11.15
C ASP A 30 -5.89 5.44 -10.63
N PRO A 31 -4.86 4.57 -10.46
CA PRO A 31 -5.04 3.29 -9.78
C PRO A 31 -5.46 3.45 -8.31
N ALA A 32 -5.00 4.48 -7.61
CA ALA A 32 -5.37 4.69 -6.20
C ALA A 32 -6.87 4.94 -6.03
N VAL A 33 -7.49 5.71 -6.93
CA VAL A 33 -8.95 5.93 -6.93
C VAL A 33 -9.71 4.63 -7.15
N ILE A 34 -9.23 3.75 -8.05
CA ILE A 34 -9.85 2.43 -8.29
C ILE A 34 -9.75 1.55 -7.03
N VAL A 35 -8.60 1.51 -6.37
CA VAL A 35 -8.42 0.78 -5.10
C VAL A 35 -9.38 1.30 -4.03
N MET A 36 -9.51 2.62 -3.91
CA MET A 36 -10.44 3.24 -2.95
C MET A 36 -11.90 2.84 -3.21
N ASP A 37 -12.32 2.79 -4.48
CA ASP A 37 -13.66 2.33 -4.85
C ASP A 37 -13.90 0.88 -4.43
N GLN A 38 -12.94 -0.02 -4.68
CA GLN A 38 -13.02 -1.42 -4.26
C GLN A 38 -13.02 -1.58 -2.73
N LEU A 39 -12.28 -0.74 -2.00
CA LEU A 39 -12.27 -0.75 -0.53
C LEU A 39 -13.61 -0.27 0.05
N LYS A 40 -14.29 0.70 -0.58
CA LYS A 40 -15.62 1.16 -0.15
C LYS A 40 -16.67 0.04 -0.19
N GLU A 41 -16.57 -0.87 -1.15
CA GLU A 41 -17.46 -2.03 -1.25
C GLU A 41 -17.34 -2.99 -0.06
N ILE A 42 -16.24 -2.93 0.70
CA ILE A 42 -15.96 -3.80 1.84
C ILE A 42 -15.80 -3.03 3.15
N TYR A 43 -16.63 -1.98 3.32
CA TYR A 43 -16.77 -1.21 4.57
C TYR A 43 -15.53 -0.39 4.97
N PHE A 44 -14.71 0.04 4.02
CA PHE A 44 -13.76 1.12 4.28
C PHE A 44 -14.37 2.48 3.98
N ASP A 45 -13.90 3.47 4.73
CA ASP A 45 -14.08 4.88 4.44
C ASP A 45 -12.70 5.47 4.14
N THR A 46 -12.40 5.62 2.85
CA THR A 46 -11.06 5.92 2.37
C THR A 46 -10.89 7.41 2.06
N GLN A 47 -9.79 8.01 2.49
CA GLN A 47 -9.37 9.35 2.05
C GLN A 47 -8.10 9.26 1.20
N LEU A 48 -8.04 10.05 0.13
CA LEU A 48 -6.87 10.11 -0.75
C LEU A 48 -5.90 11.19 -0.25
N GLU A 49 -4.67 10.81 0.03
CA GLU A 49 -3.56 11.72 0.30
C GLU A 49 -2.60 11.67 -0.89
N THR A 50 -2.46 12.78 -1.62
CA THR A 50 -1.50 12.89 -2.73
C THR A 50 -0.28 13.70 -2.30
N LEU A 51 0.91 13.17 -2.57
CA LEU A 51 2.18 13.81 -2.25
C LEU A 51 3.00 14.05 -3.52
N ASP A 52 3.78 15.12 -3.58
CA ASP A 52 4.76 15.26 -4.65
C ASP A 52 5.85 14.18 -4.54
N THR A 53 6.58 13.98 -5.65
CA THR A 53 7.64 12.97 -5.75
C THR A 53 8.68 13.06 -4.64
N THR A 54 9.11 14.28 -4.29
CA THR A 54 10.20 14.51 -3.34
C THR A 54 9.80 14.15 -1.92
N GLN A 55 8.50 14.28 -1.60
CA GLN A 55 7.94 13.90 -0.30
C GLN A 55 7.51 12.43 -0.26
N TRP A 56 7.16 11.83 -1.41
CA TRP A 56 6.71 10.43 -1.49
C TRP A 56 7.80 9.45 -1.03
N TYR A 57 9.01 9.54 -1.59
CA TYR A 57 10.10 8.61 -1.28
C TYR A 57 10.46 8.56 0.22
N PRO A 58 10.68 9.69 0.91
CA PRO A 58 10.92 9.68 2.35
C PRO A 58 9.75 9.11 3.18
N LYS A 59 8.50 9.27 2.74
CA LYS A 59 7.33 8.72 3.43
C LYS A 59 7.29 7.19 3.36
N ILE A 60 7.51 6.61 2.16
CA ILE A 60 7.52 5.14 1.99
C ILE A 60 8.73 4.49 2.65
N MET A 61 9.92 5.11 2.59
CA MET A 61 11.12 4.60 3.24
C MET A 61 10.99 4.59 4.77
N ARG A 62 10.35 5.62 5.35
CA ARG A 62 10.04 5.67 6.79
C ARG A 62 8.85 4.81 7.20
N ARG A 63 8.16 4.18 6.24
CA ARG A 63 6.92 3.42 6.45
C ARG A 63 5.83 4.26 7.15
N ASP A 64 5.82 5.56 6.87
CA ASP A 64 4.89 6.52 7.47
C ASP A 64 3.57 6.59 6.69
N TYR A 65 2.89 5.45 6.60
CA TYR A 65 1.61 5.30 5.90
C TYR A 65 0.85 4.08 6.42
N LYS A 66 -0.45 4.00 6.12
CA LYS A 66 -1.27 2.79 6.38
C LYS A 66 -1.48 1.98 5.12
N VAL A 67 -1.82 2.65 4.02
CA VAL A 67 -1.92 2.07 2.68
C VAL A 67 -1.21 3.01 1.71
N GLY A 68 -0.28 2.46 0.94
CA GLY A 68 0.47 3.18 -0.09
C GLY A 68 0.25 2.55 -1.45
N VAL A 69 -0.18 3.33 -2.44
CA VAL A 69 -0.20 2.87 -3.83
C VAL A 69 1.13 3.26 -4.46
N ASN A 70 1.93 2.26 -4.80
CA ASN A 70 3.30 2.45 -5.26
C ASN A 70 3.57 1.63 -6.52
N VAL A 71 4.43 2.15 -7.40
CA VAL A 71 5.05 1.34 -8.46
C VAL A 71 6.38 0.80 -7.92
N THR A 72 6.53 -0.52 -7.97
CA THR A 72 7.78 -1.18 -7.63
C THR A 72 8.56 -1.41 -8.91
N GLU A 73 9.70 -0.74 -9.02
CA GLU A 73 10.59 -0.84 -10.19
C GLU A 73 11.67 -1.91 -9.95
N THR A 74 12.19 -2.50 -11.02
CA THR A 74 13.36 -3.38 -10.99
C THR A 74 14.42 -2.88 -11.96
N ALA A 75 15.70 -3.09 -11.63
CA ALA A 75 16.81 -2.67 -12.49
C ALA A 75 16.98 -3.59 -13.71
N VAL A 76 16.56 -4.85 -13.61
CA VAL A 76 16.71 -5.88 -14.64
C VAL A 76 15.45 -6.73 -14.74
N ASP A 77 15.25 -7.35 -15.91
CA ASP A 77 14.17 -8.32 -16.15
C ASP A 77 14.52 -9.69 -15.53
N ASP A 78 14.71 -9.69 -14.21
CA ASP A 78 15.03 -10.86 -13.39
C ASP A 78 14.17 -10.81 -12.10
N PRO A 79 13.52 -11.91 -11.70
CA PRO A 79 12.69 -11.96 -10.50
C PRO A 79 13.49 -11.91 -9.18
N ASP A 80 14.77 -12.29 -9.17
CA ASP A 80 15.57 -12.38 -7.94
C ASP A 80 15.78 -11.00 -7.31
N PRO A 81 16.21 -9.94 -8.03
CA PRO A 81 16.29 -8.59 -7.46
C PRO A 81 14.95 -8.10 -6.90
N VAL A 82 13.83 -8.42 -7.56
CA VAL A 82 12.50 -8.06 -7.06
C VAL A 82 12.23 -8.75 -5.73
N PHE A 83 12.55 -10.04 -5.63
CA PHE A 83 12.34 -10.83 -4.42
C PHE A 83 13.19 -10.30 -3.26
N TYR A 84 14.51 -10.30 -3.42
CA TYR A 84 15.43 -9.95 -2.35
C TYR A 84 15.28 -8.49 -1.91
N GLU A 85 15.07 -7.55 -2.84
CA GLU A 85 14.97 -6.13 -2.48
C GLU A 85 13.66 -5.77 -1.78
N ASN A 86 12.55 -6.46 -2.08
CA ASN A 86 11.21 -6.04 -1.61
C ASN A 86 10.63 -6.93 -0.51
N TYR A 87 11.09 -8.17 -0.34
CA TYR A 87 10.46 -9.14 0.58
C TYR A 87 11.37 -9.64 1.71
N VAL A 88 12.70 -9.53 1.61
CA VAL A 88 13.59 -9.87 2.74
C VAL A 88 13.46 -8.85 3.87
N CYS A 89 13.46 -9.31 5.12
CA CYS A 89 13.12 -8.49 6.30
C CYS A 89 13.92 -7.17 6.42
N SER A 90 15.24 -7.20 6.20
CA SER A 90 16.15 -6.09 6.50
C SER A 90 16.49 -5.20 5.31
N THR A 91 15.83 -5.38 4.17
CA THR A 91 16.17 -4.64 2.94
C THR A 91 15.53 -3.27 2.89
N GLN A 92 16.23 -2.32 2.27
CA GLN A 92 15.81 -0.91 2.24
C GLN A 92 14.54 -0.69 1.41
N ARG A 93 14.32 -1.51 0.37
CA ARG A 93 13.18 -1.40 -0.55
C ARG A 93 11.96 -2.23 -0.11
N ASN A 94 12.08 -2.96 1.00
CA ASN A 94 10.93 -3.53 1.70
C ASN A 94 10.15 -2.42 2.43
N TYR A 95 9.36 -1.68 1.64
CA TYR A 95 8.54 -0.57 2.12
C TYR A 95 7.37 -1.04 2.98
N THR A 96 6.94 -2.29 2.84
CA THR A 96 5.80 -2.84 3.61
C THR A 96 6.20 -3.29 5.02
N GLY A 97 7.50 -3.55 5.24
CA GLY A 97 7.99 -4.14 6.48
C GLY A 97 7.59 -5.60 6.65
N TYR A 98 7.28 -6.29 5.54
CA TYR A 98 7.05 -7.74 5.55
C TYR A 98 8.28 -8.48 6.09
N CYS A 99 8.05 -9.50 6.91
CA CYS A 99 9.15 -10.28 7.47
C CYS A 99 8.67 -11.69 7.81
N SER A 100 9.28 -12.71 7.21
CA SER A 100 8.92 -14.12 7.42
C SER A 100 10.15 -15.03 7.26
N PRO A 101 10.47 -15.90 8.25
CA PRO A 101 11.59 -16.85 8.15
C PRO A 101 11.46 -17.88 7.03
N GLU A 102 10.25 -18.08 6.48
CA GLU A 102 10.02 -19.01 5.37
C GLU A 102 10.40 -18.39 4.01
N VAL A 103 10.51 -17.07 3.96
CA VAL A 103 10.75 -16.29 2.74
C VAL A 103 12.13 -15.63 2.75
N ASP A 104 12.68 -15.36 3.94
CA ASP A 104 14.08 -14.93 4.13
C ASP A 104 15.10 -16.04 3.81
#